data_AF-A0AAW2QSP2-F1
#
_entry.id   AF-A0AAW2QSP2-F1
#
_cell.length_a   1.000
_cell.length_b   1.000
_cell.length_c   1.000
_cell.angle_alpha   90.00
_cell.angle_beta   90.00
_cell.angle_gamma   90.00
#
_symmetry.space_group_name_H-M   'P 1'
#
loop_
_entity.id
_entity.type
_entity.pdbx_description
1 polymer ?
#
loop_
_entity_poly.entity_id
_entity_poly.type
_entity_poly.pdbx_seq_one_letter_code
_entity_poly.pdbx_strand_id
1 'polypeptide(L)' 'MECIYKDPNAPIEARVKDLLSRMTLLEKIGQMTQIERSVATPAAIKDRFI' A
#
# COMPACT_ATOMS: atom_id res chain seq x y z
N MET A 1 2.14 -18.38 4.37
CA MET A 1 2.33 -17.35 5.41
C MET A 1 1.14 -16.42 5.35
N GLU A 2 0.36 -16.37 6.41
CA GLU A 2 -0.80 -15.49 6.54
C GLU A 2 -0.32 -14.02 6.53
N CYS A 3 -1.01 -13.15 5.80
CA CYS A 3 -0.66 -11.72 5.72
C CYS A 3 -1.34 -10.98 6.87
N ILE A 4 -0.58 -10.65 7.92
CA ILE A 4 -1.09 -9.98 9.13
C ILE A 4 -1.76 -8.65 8.76
N TYR A 5 -1.25 -7.91 7.77
CA TYR A 5 -1.86 -6.63 7.37
C TYR A 5 -3.33 -6.74 6.88
N LYS A 6 -3.75 -7.92 6.40
CA LYS A 6 -5.11 -8.21 5.95
C LYS A 6 -6.05 -8.68 7.06
N ASP A 7 -5.53 -9.06 8.23
CA ASP A 7 -6.36 -9.46 9.37
C ASP A 7 -6.99 -8.22 10.02
N PRO A 8 -8.33 -8.08 10.02
CA PRO A 8 -9.00 -6.96 10.67
C PRO A 8 -8.92 -7.00 12.20
N ASN A 9 -8.64 -8.15 12.81
CA ASN A 9 -8.57 -8.32 14.26
C ASN A 9 -7.15 -8.07 14.83
N ALA A 10 -6.14 -8.00 13.97
CA ALA A 10 -4.77 -7.75 14.38
C ALA A 10 -4.57 -6.29 14.83
N PRO A 11 -3.67 -6.02 15.81
CA PRO A 11 -3.32 -4.66 16.21
C PRO A 11 -2.84 -3.82 15.03
N ILE A 12 -3.23 -2.54 15.01
CA ILE A 12 -2.90 -1.61 13.91
C ILE A 12 -1.38 -1.59 13.63
N GLU A 13 -0.56 -1.45 14.67
CA GLU A 13 0.90 -1.41 14.52
C GLU A 13 1.48 -2.69 13.92
N ALA A 14 0.89 -3.84 14.25
CA ALA A 14 1.31 -5.12 13.68
C ALA A 14 0.97 -5.19 12.17
N ARG A 15 -0.20 -4.67 11.79
CA ARG A 15 -0.65 -4.59 10.39
C ARG A 15 0.22 -3.63 9.58
N VAL A 16 0.53 -2.46 10.12
CA VAL A 16 1.41 -1.46 9.50
C VAL A 16 2.82 -2.02 9.31
N LYS A 17 3.39 -2.65 10.33
CA LYS A 17 4.73 -3.25 10.25
C LYS A 17 4.82 -4.36 9.21
N ASP A 18 3.83 -5.26 9.18
CA ASP A 18 3.77 -6.34 8.18
C ASP A 18 3.63 -5.76 6.76
N LEU A 19 2.75 -4.77 6.55
CA LEU A 19 2.59 -4.10 5.25
C LEU A 19 3.89 -3.44 4.77
N LEU A 20 4.50 -2.59 5.61
CA LEU A 20 5.72 -1.85 5.26
C LEU A 20 6.91 -2.75 4.94
N SER A 21 6.99 -3.94 5.56
CA SER A 21 8.03 -4.93 5.29
C SER A 21 7.89 -5.62 3.93
N ARG A 22 6.69 -5.59 3.34
CA ARG A 22 6.37 -6.24 2.05
C ARG A 22 6.35 -5.26 0.88
N MET A 23 6.27 -3.96 1.15
CA MET A 23 6.25 -2.92 0.12
C MET A 23 7.66 -2.67 -0.47
N THR A 24 7.71 -2.60 -1.79
CA THR A 24 8.79 -2.04 -2.58
C THR A 24 8.93 -0.52 -2.36
N LEU A 25 10.05 0.05 -2.77
CA LEU A 25 10.27 1.49 -2.70
C LEU A 25 9.25 2.29 -3.54
N LEU A 26 8.90 1.78 -4.73
CA LEU A 26 7.92 2.43 -5.61
C LEU A 26 6.53 2.48 -4.97
N GLU A 27 6.10 1.39 -4.32
CA GLU A 27 4.82 1.36 -3.61
C GLU A 27 4.81 2.34 -2.43
N LYS A 28 5.93 2.49 -1.72
CA LYS A 28 6.07 3.46 -0.62
C LYS A 28 5.96 4.90 -1.14
N ILE A 29 6.65 5.21 -2.24
CA ILE A 29 6.58 6.52 -2.89
C ILE A 29 5.16 6.79 -3.39
N GLY A 30 4.50 5.78 -3.97
CA GLY A 30 3.10 5.86 -4.37
C GLY A 30 2.22 6.30 -3.22
N GLN A 31 2.22 5.59 -2.09
CA GLN A 31 1.40 5.97 -0.91
C GLN A 31 1.63 7.41 -0.41
N MET A 32 2.82 8.01 -0.64
CA MET A 32 3.13 9.40 -0.29
C MET A 32 2.71 10.43 -1.36
N THR A 33 2.31 9.97 -2.55
CA THR A 33 2.02 10.80 -3.71
C THR A 33 0.52 10.95 -3.92
N GLN A 34 0.02 12.19 -3.85
CA GLN A 34 -1.35 12.52 -4.23
C GLN A 34 -1.38 12.98 -5.70
N ILE A 35 -2.20 12.34 -6.53
CA ILE A 35 -2.39 12.70 -7.95
C ILE A 35 -3.80 13.24 -8.19
N GLU A 36 -3.93 14.10 -9.20
CA GLU A 36 -5.23 14.59 -9.64
C GLU A 36 -6.10 13.46 -10.20
N ARG A 37 -7.41 13.53 -9.96
CA ARG A 37 -8.34 12.48 -10.41
C ARG A 37 -8.35 12.34 -11.94
N SER A 38 -8.12 13.44 -12.66
CA SER A 38 -8.07 13.47 -14.12
C SER A 38 -6.96 12.60 -14.71
N VAL A 39 -5.90 12.31 -13.93
CA VAL A 39 -4.74 11.49 -14.35
C VAL A 39 -4.66 10.13 -13.64
N ALA A 40 -5.60 9.84 -12.74
CA ALA A 40 -5.67 8.60 -11.96
C ALA A 40 -6.23 7.43 -12.80
N THR A 41 -5.44 6.92 -13.73
CA THR A 41 -5.80 5.74 -14.55
C THR A 41 -5.59 4.43 -13.79
N PRO A 42 -6.28 3.33 -14.14
CA PRO A 42 -6.06 2.03 -13.50
C PRO A 42 -4.60 1.54 -13.58
N ALA A 43 -3.90 1.86 -14.68
CA ALA A 43 -2.48 1.57 -14.82
C ALA A 43 -1.63 2.40 -13.84
N ALA A 44 -1.90 3.71 -13.72
CA ALA A 44 -1.19 4.58 -12.80
C ALA A 44 -1.37 4.18 -11.32
N ILE A 45 -2.51 3.58 -10.97
CA ILE A 45 -2.79 3.08 -9.62
C ILE A 45 -2.09 1.74 -9.38
N LYS A 46 -2.27 0.77 -10.29
CA LYS A 46 -1.75 -0.59 -10.14
C LYS A 46 -0.22 -0.65 -10.05
N ASP A 47 0.46 0.22 -10.79
CA ASP A 47 1.94 0.19 -10.87
C ASP A 47 2.61 0.87 -9.67
N ARG A 48 1.85 1.59 -8.83
CA ARG A 48 2.42 2.46 -7.79
C ARG A 48 1.74 2.35 -6.42
N PHE A 49 0.52 1.81 -6.30
CA PHE A 49 -0.31 2.00 -5.11
C PHE A 49 -0.87 0.71 -4.46
N ILE A 50 -0.27 -0.46 -4.74
CA ILE A 50 -0.61 -1.83 -4.26
C ILE A 50 -1.37 -2.65 -5.31
#